data_AF-A0AAW4LDK4-F1
#
_entry.id   AF-A0AAW4LDK4-F1
#
_cell.length_a   1.000
_cell.length_b   1.000
_cell.length_c   1.000
_cell.angle_alpha   90.00
_cell.angle_beta   90.00
_cell.angle_gamma   90.00
#
_symmetry.space_group_name_H-M   'P 1'
#
loop_
_entity.id
_entity.type
_entity.pdbx_description
1 polymer ?
#
loop_
_entity_poly.entity_id
_entity_poly.type
_entity_poly.pdbx_seq_one_letter_code
_entity_poly.pdbx_strand_id
1 'polypeptide(L)'
;MIFSKFNMRSTLILVAVLLFLVGGISALAIDFDLEGDFEGIYVLEGKSGKFLEIKDDVLLGEYDRVLFKKDLPWLHALIEREPAHSKNEPHLKLSWNRKAGHGFIYNNSPDGTKFVICLSRFQDSNGKAPRGIFIGGGLPYSRYEASTVQLNETGVAFYNGERWFHIWCNANEAVAGGRTPEKMIFPSSWEFLGSKVHYDTSKKAMLQSSHRVTLDGVPFQIDRFIIYRAGDRYFLLANRFKNLGTTPSAYYFVYGDEPWVGNYGSSGGNVGWTQNRLYFYEALIDTKKYTFAGMFDKGNPLILGEKGPYSGMANFIEWFGDIRPDLAYFSNKEGKVNDESARIPLSSRDNRVMFLQWGPRVLAPQQSETSVIAIGMADKAAEGMLPVKPDVRIDWSDIHYIMTNQ
;
A
#
# COMPACT_ATOMS: atom_id res chain seq x y z
N MET A 1 46.72 -44.31 35.27
CA MET A 1 45.74 -43.22 35.02
C MET A 1 46.50 -41.98 34.57
N ILE A 2 46.54 -41.74 33.26
CA ILE A 2 47.13 -40.52 32.68
C ILE A 2 45.96 -39.56 32.43
N PHE A 3 45.64 -38.71 33.42
CA PHE A 3 44.76 -37.57 33.16
C PHE A 3 45.64 -36.41 32.70
N SER A 4 45.66 -36.23 31.39
CA SER A 4 46.26 -35.07 30.72
C SER A 4 45.73 -33.78 31.35
N LYS A 5 46.63 -32.95 31.89
CA LYS A 5 46.34 -31.56 32.27
C LYS A 5 46.01 -30.80 30.99
N PHE A 6 44.73 -30.78 30.60
CA PHE A 6 44.25 -29.92 29.55
C PHE A 6 44.58 -28.48 29.94
N ASN A 7 45.46 -27.85 29.16
CA ASN A 7 45.88 -26.48 29.39
C ASN A 7 44.69 -25.57 29.09
N MET A 8 44.07 -25.03 30.14
CA MET A 8 42.82 -24.24 30.08
C MET A 8 42.88 -23.11 29.05
N ARG A 9 44.08 -22.56 28.79
CA ARG A 9 44.33 -21.57 27.73
C ARG A 9 44.12 -22.12 26.32
N SER A 10 44.56 -23.34 26.05
CA SER A 10 44.41 -24.00 24.75
C SER A 10 42.92 -24.29 24.46
N THR A 11 42.17 -24.70 25.47
CA THR A 11 40.71 -24.89 25.36
C THR A 11 39.99 -23.57 25.09
N LEU A 12 40.35 -22.49 25.79
CA LEU A 12 39.76 -21.17 25.57
C LEU A 12 40.05 -20.63 24.17
N ILE A 13 41.28 -20.76 23.68
CA ILE A 13 41.66 -20.35 22.32
C ILE A 13 40.89 -21.16 21.28
N LEU A 14 40.80 -22.49 21.46
CA LEU A 14 40.06 -23.36 20.56
C LEU A 14 38.56 -23.00 20.50
N VAL A 15 37.94 -22.74 21.66
CA VAL A 15 36.54 -22.30 21.73
C VAL A 15 36.35 -20.94 21.04
N ALA A 16 37.26 -19.99 21.25
CA ALA A 16 37.19 -18.68 20.58
C ALA A 16 37.33 -18.81 19.06
N VAL A 17 38.25 -19.65 18.57
CA VAL A 17 38.42 -19.92 17.13
C VAL A 17 37.19 -20.62 16.55
N LEU A 18 36.62 -21.60 17.25
CA LEU A 18 35.38 -22.26 16.85
C LEU A 18 34.20 -21.28 16.79
N LEU A 19 34.02 -20.43 17.80
CA LEU A 19 32.98 -19.41 17.79
C LEU A 19 33.17 -18.39 16.67
N PHE A 20 34.42 -18.01 16.37
CA PHE A 20 34.73 -17.13 15.24
C PHE A 20 34.44 -17.78 13.89
N LEU A 21 34.82 -19.05 13.71
CA LEU A 21 34.52 -19.80 12.49
C LEU A 21 33.02 -20.04 12.30
N VAL A 22 32.32 -20.45 13.36
CA VAL A 22 30.86 -20.63 13.34
C VAL A 22 30.17 -19.29 13.09
N GLY A 23 30.59 -18.21 13.76
CA GLY A 23 30.07 -16.86 13.53
C GLY A 23 30.33 -16.38 12.10
N GLY A 24 31.52 -16.63 11.56
CA GLY A 24 31.88 -16.28 10.19
C GLY A 24 31.10 -17.06 9.13
N ILE A 25 30.96 -18.38 9.30
CA ILE A 25 30.15 -19.23 8.41
C ILE A 25 28.67 -18.82 8.50
N SER A 26 28.15 -18.59 9.70
CA SER A 26 26.79 -18.11 9.89
C SER A 26 26.57 -16.75 9.23
N ALA A 27 27.49 -15.79 9.35
CA ALA A 27 27.40 -14.50 8.66
C ALA A 27 27.45 -14.63 7.13
N LEU A 28 28.15 -15.65 6.61
CA LEU A 28 28.20 -15.94 5.18
C LEU A 28 26.96 -16.69 4.68
N ALA A 29 26.35 -17.55 5.50
CA ALA A 29 25.22 -18.41 5.12
C ALA A 29 23.84 -17.80 5.43
N ILE A 30 23.76 -16.93 6.44
CA ILE A 30 22.53 -16.35 6.99
C ILE A 30 22.52 -14.85 6.71
N ASP A 31 21.39 -14.37 6.21
CA ASP A 31 21.09 -12.94 6.15
C ASP A 31 20.24 -12.52 7.35
N PHE A 32 20.50 -11.35 7.91
CA PHE A 32 19.75 -10.81 9.05
C PHE A 32 19.08 -9.51 8.64
N ASP A 33 17.77 -9.56 8.43
CA ASP A 33 16.94 -8.42 8.05
C ASP A 33 16.01 -8.07 9.22
N LEU A 34 16.58 -7.37 10.21
CA LEU A 34 15.89 -6.95 11.42
C LEU A 34 15.55 -5.46 11.33
N GLU A 35 14.30 -5.15 11.00
CA GLU A 35 13.86 -3.78 10.75
C GLU A 35 13.30 -3.07 11.99
N GLY A 36 13.05 -3.82 13.07
CA GLY A 36 12.59 -3.31 14.36
C GLY A 36 11.06 -3.34 14.54
N ASP A 37 10.36 -4.18 13.78
CA ASP A 37 8.92 -4.42 13.92
C ASP A 37 8.62 -5.41 15.06
N PHE A 38 9.52 -6.36 15.30
CA PHE A 38 9.44 -7.33 16.40
C PHE A 38 8.12 -8.12 16.49
N GLU A 39 7.49 -8.41 15.35
CA GLU A 39 6.28 -9.23 15.26
C GLU A 39 6.53 -10.70 15.63
N GLY A 40 7.75 -11.16 15.37
CA GLY A 40 8.20 -12.51 15.72
C GLY A 40 9.67 -12.72 15.40
N ILE A 41 10.07 -13.98 15.39
CA ILE A 41 11.32 -14.45 14.81
C ILE A 41 10.94 -15.40 13.68
N TYR A 42 11.30 -15.03 12.46
CA TYR A 42 11.01 -15.79 11.26
C TYR A 42 12.30 -16.24 10.61
N VAL A 43 12.36 -17.52 10.24
CA VAL A 43 13.45 -18.07 9.44
C VAL A 43 12.87 -18.41 8.07
N LEU A 44 13.42 -17.78 7.05
CA LEU A 44 13.01 -17.95 5.66
C LEU A 44 14.11 -18.66 4.88
N GLU A 45 13.73 -19.35 3.81
CA GLU A 45 14.64 -19.78 2.76
C GLU A 45 15.37 -18.56 2.17
N GLY A 46 16.70 -18.61 2.13
CA GLY A 46 17.53 -17.47 1.73
C GLY A 46 17.38 -17.06 0.27
N LYS A 47 17.69 -15.79 -0.03
CA LYS A 47 17.78 -15.22 -1.38
C LYS A 47 19.24 -14.87 -1.72
N SER A 48 19.52 -14.64 -3.00
CA SER A 48 20.79 -14.06 -3.46
C SER A 48 22.06 -14.79 -3.00
N GLY A 49 22.02 -16.13 -2.97
CA GLY A 49 23.15 -16.98 -2.59
C GLY A 49 23.31 -17.24 -1.09
N LYS A 50 22.41 -16.72 -0.25
CA LYS A 50 22.28 -17.09 1.17
C LYS A 50 21.40 -18.34 1.31
N PHE A 51 21.66 -19.15 2.32
CA PHE A 51 20.86 -20.33 2.62
C PHE A 51 19.61 -20.00 3.43
N LEU A 52 19.74 -19.07 4.37
CA LEU A 52 18.67 -18.67 5.28
C LEU A 52 18.62 -17.14 5.40
N GLU A 53 17.44 -16.64 5.69
CA GLU A 53 17.19 -15.25 6.07
C GLU A 53 16.44 -15.24 7.40
N ILE A 54 16.90 -14.43 8.36
CA ILE A 54 16.26 -14.25 9.66
C ILE A 54 15.66 -12.84 9.69
N LYS A 55 14.35 -12.77 9.91
CA LYS A 55 13.57 -11.52 9.98
C LYS A 55 12.80 -11.40 11.28
N ASP A 56 12.45 -10.16 11.64
CA ASP A 56 11.54 -9.87 12.75
C ASP A 56 10.09 -9.58 12.30
N ASP A 57 9.84 -9.60 10.98
CA ASP A 57 8.53 -9.50 10.33
C ASP A 57 8.56 -10.19 8.95
N VAL A 58 7.40 -10.51 8.39
CA VAL A 58 7.24 -11.14 7.07
C VAL A 58 6.26 -10.34 6.24
N LEU A 59 6.70 -9.89 5.07
CA LEU A 59 5.90 -9.10 4.15
C LEU A 59 5.05 -9.99 3.23
N LEU A 60 3.99 -9.40 2.65
CA LEU A 60 3.21 -10.07 1.61
C LEU A 60 4.13 -10.40 0.42
N GLY A 61 4.10 -11.67 -0.02
CA GLY A 61 4.99 -12.21 -1.05
C GLY A 61 6.18 -13.01 -0.50
N GLU A 62 6.40 -13.01 0.82
CA GLU A 62 7.47 -13.78 1.46
C GLU A 62 6.99 -15.08 2.15
N TYR A 63 5.67 -15.28 2.27
CA TYR A 63 5.08 -16.35 3.07
C TYR A 63 5.55 -17.76 2.66
N ASP A 64 5.66 -18.02 1.35
CA ASP A 64 6.05 -19.34 0.83
C ASP A 64 7.49 -19.73 1.17
N ARG A 65 8.31 -18.76 1.58
CA ARG A 65 9.71 -18.99 1.98
C ARG A 65 9.84 -19.26 3.48
N VAL A 66 8.79 -19.09 4.29
CA VAL A 66 8.88 -19.24 5.75
C VAL A 66 9.08 -20.70 6.11
N LEU A 67 10.25 -21.02 6.66
CA LEU A 67 10.61 -22.36 7.13
C LEU A 67 10.27 -22.57 8.61
N PHE A 68 10.37 -21.50 9.40
CA PHE A 68 10.07 -21.51 10.83
C PHE A 68 9.51 -20.15 11.26
N LYS A 69 8.53 -20.19 12.18
CA LYS A 69 7.96 -18.99 12.80
C LYS A 69 7.86 -19.13 14.31
N LYS A 70 8.20 -18.06 15.02
CA LYS A 70 7.92 -17.89 16.45
C LYS A 70 7.40 -16.49 16.71
N ASP A 71 6.09 -16.38 16.89
CA ASP A 71 5.45 -15.10 17.18
C ASP A 71 5.83 -14.61 18.59
N LEU A 72 6.02 -13.30 18.74
CA LEU A 72 6.40 -12.65 20.00
C LEU A 72 5.36 -11.60 20.43
N PRO A 73 4.09 -11.99 20.68
CA PRO A 73 3.00 -11.05 20.93
C PRO A 73 3.21 -10.18 22.17
N TRP A 74 3.94 -10.69 23.17
CA TRP A 74 4.28 -9.95 24.38
C TRP A 74 5.26 -8.81 24.12
N LEU A 75 6.20 -8.99 23.18
CA LEU A 75 7.20 -7.97 22.85
C LEU A 75 6.54 -6.84 22.08
N HIS A 76 5.69 -7.22 21.12
CA HIS A 76 4.88 -6.29 20.36
C HIS A 76 3.91 -5.50 21.26
N ALA A 77 3.26 -6.14 22.25
CA ALA A 77 2.39 -5.45 23.22
C ALA A 77 3.12 -4.45 24.14
N LEU A 78 4.45 -4.55 24.30
CA LEU A 78 5.23 -3.57 25.06
C LEU A 78 5.52 -2.30 24.23
N ILE A 79 5.50 -2.41 22.91
CA ILE A 79 5.86 -1.35 21.96
C ILE A 79 4.60 -0.67 21.42
N GLU A 80 3.58 -1.44 21.07
CA GLU A 80 2.28 -0.90 20.65
C GLU A 80 1.53 -0.31 21.84
N ARG A 81 1.22 0.99 21.77
CA ARG A 81 0.27 1.64 22.66
C ARG A 81 -0.95 2.04 21.86
N GLU A 82 -2.08 1.42 22.17
CA GLU A 82 -3.34 1.86 21.62
C GLU A 82 -3.74 3.21 22.25
N PRO A 83 -4.05 4.25 21.45
CA PRO A 83 -4.51 5.51 21.99
C PRO A 83 -5.78 5.32 22.83
N ALA A 84 -5.91 6.11 23.91
CA ALA A 84 -7.11 6.10 24.74
C ALA A 84 -8.36 6.45 23.89
N HIS A 85 -9.43 5.69 24.08
CA HIS A 85 -10.67 5.84 23.34
C HIS A 85 -11.90 5.46 24.18
N SER A 86 -13.07 5.97 23.76
CA SER A 86 -14.37 5.58 24.31
C SER A 86 -14.86 4.31 23.63
N LYS A 87 -15.36 3.33 24.40
CA LYS A 87 -15.84 2.04 23.85
C LYS A 87 -16.94 2.15 22.78
N ASN A 88 -17.72 3.24 22.80
CA ASN A 88 -18.87 3.45 21.92
C ASN A 88 -18.61 4.50 20.83
N GLU A 89 -17.35 4.86 20.57
CA GLU A 89 -16.97 5.78 19.49
C GLU A 89 -16.05 5.08 18.49
N PRO A 90 -16.13 5.42 17.20
CA PRO A 90 -15.13 4.99 16.25
C PRO A 90 -13.73 5.42 16.72
N HIS A 91 -12.74 4.56 16.54
CA HIS A 91 -11.36 4.88 16.90
C HIS A 91 -10.33 4.29 15.94
N LEU A 92 -9.17 4.95 15.87
CA LEU A 92 -8.02 4.53 15.09
C LEU A 92 -6.97 3.85 15.95
N LYS A 93 -6.31 2.86 15.36
CA LYS A 93 -5.06 2.28 15.84
C LYS A 93 -4.03 2.32 14.72
N LEU A 94 -2.93 3.01 14.95
CA LEU A 94 -1.80 3.11 14.03
C LEU A 94 -0.67 2.20 14.52
N SER A 95 -0.12 1.39 13.62
CA SER A 95 1.19 0.74 13.80
C SER A 95 2.10 1.17 12.66
N TRP A 96 3.26 1.74 12.98
CA TRP A 96 4.14 2.34 11.99
C TRP A 96 5.62 2.25 12.38
N ASN A 97 6.40 1.51 11.60
CA ASN A 97 7.85 1.50 11.71
C ASN A 97 8.43 2.66 10.91
N ARG A 98 8.89 3.69 11.61
CA ARG A 98 9.40 4.92 10.96
C ARG A 98 10.65 4.69 10.10
N LYS A 99 11.48 3.73 10.50
CA LYS A 99 12.76 3.43 9.86
C LYS A 99 12.55 2.52 8.64
N ALA A 100 11.70 1.50 8.78
CA ALA A 100 11.32 0.63 7.68
C ALA A 100 10.43 1.34 6.66
N GLY A 101 9.60 2.28 7.12
CA GLY A 101 8.66 3.00 6.27
C GLY A 101 7.44 2.16 5.90
N HIS A 102 6.99 1.28 6.80
CA HIS A 102 5.78 0.48 6.58
C HIS A 102 4.94 0.37 7.85
N GLY A 103 3.71 -0.10 7.68
CA GLY A 103 2.80 -0.30 8.79
C GLY A 103 1.37 -0.48 8.32
N PHE A 104 0.42 -0.25 9.23
CA PHE A 104 -1.00 -0.32 8.93
C PHE A 104 -1.81 0.59 9.87
N ILE A 105 -3.03 0.93 9.43
CA ILE A 105 -3.98 1.69 10.22
C ILE A 105 -5.29 0.92 10.28
N TYR A 106 -5.80 0.69 11.49
CA TYR A 106 -7.16 0.21 11.72
C TYR A 106 -8.07 1.38 12.08
N ASN A 107 -9.29 1.34 11.57
CA ASN A 107 -10.44 2.09 12.04
C ASN A 107 -11.47 1.09 12.53
N ASN A 108 -11.76 1.12 13.82
CA ASN A 108 -12.73 0.27 14.47
C ASN A 108 -14.01 1.06 14.71
N SER A 109 -15.14 0.53 14.25
CA SER A 109 -16.45 1.11 14.48
C SER A 109 -17.14 0.45 15.69
N PRO A 110 -18.04 1.17 16.41
CA PRO A 110 -18.79 0.61 17.53
C PRO A 110 -19.72 -0.55 17.15
N ASP A 111 -20.13 -0.62 15.89
CA ASP A 111 -20.98 -1.70 15.34
C ASP A 111 -20.19 -2.99 15.01
N GLY A 112 -18.88 -3.01 15.31
CA GLY A 112 -18.01 -4.16 15.04
C GLY A 112 -17.42 -4.18 13.63
N THR A 113 -17.80 -3.24 12.76
CA THR A 113 -17.15 -3.09 11.46
C THR A 113 -15.73 -2.54 11.60
N LYS A 114 -14.86 -2.89 10.64
CA LYS A 114 -13.46 -2.42 10.63
C LYS A 114 -13.05 -2.03 9.23
N PHE A 115 -12.18 -1.03 9.14
CA PHE A 115 -11.52 -0.66 7.90
C PHE A 115 -10.01 -0.63 8.13
N VAL A 116 -9.24 -1.30 7.28
CA VAL A 116 -7.79 -1.43 7.42
C VAL A 116 -7.09 -0.89 6.19
N ILE A 117 -5.96 -0.23 6.40
CA ILE A 117 -5.07 0.29 5.36
C ILE A 117 -3.68 -0.24 5.66
N CYS A 118 -3.15 -1.10 4.81
CA CYS A 118 -1.77 -1.57 4.83
C CYS A 118 -0.90 -0.66 3.95
N LEU A 119 0.27 -0.30 4.47
CA LEU A 119 1.19 0.63 3.83
C LEU A 119 2.57 0.00 3.69
N SER A 120 3.02 -0.22 2.45
CA SER A 120 4.34 -0.72 2.09
C SER A 120 4.71 -2.10 2.65
N ARG A 121 3.72 -2.94 2.95
CA ARG A 121 3.95 -4.28 3.55
C ARG A 121 3.96 -5.41 2.53
N PHE A 122 4.63 -5.22 1.39
CA PHE A 122 4.68 -6.18 0.28
C PHE A 122 6.02 -6.15 -0.46
N GLN A 123 6.33 -7.23 -1.17
CA GLN A 123 7.37 -7.24 -2.20
C GLN A 123 6.77 -6.93 -3.57
N ASP A 124 7.42 -6.04 -4.31
CA ASP A 124 7.11 -5.78 -5.72
C ASP A 124 7.56 -6.94 -6.62
N SER A 125 7.27 -6.84 -7.92
CA SER A 125 7.66 -7.84 -8.92
C SER A 125 9.17 -8.01 -9.10
N ASN A 126 9.99 -7.08 -8.61
CA ASN A 126 11.44 -7.18 -8.59
C ASN A 126 11.97 -7.79 -7.27
N GLY A 127 11.08 -8.23 -6.38
CA GLY A 127 11.41 -8.79 -5.08
C GLY A 127 11.87 -7.76 -4.05
N LYS A 128 11.63 -6.47 -4.28
CA LYS A 128 11.97 -5.38 -3.36
C LYS A 128 10.73 -4.84 -2.66
N ALA A 129 10.87 -4.45 -1.39
CA ALA A 129 9.79 -3.78 -0.67
C ALA A 129 9.88 -2.26 -0.86
N PRO A 130 8.78 -1.56 -1.19
CA PRO A 130 8.74 -0.11 -1.09
C PRO A 130 8.85 0.33 0.38
N ARG A 131 9.29 1.56 0.61
CA ARG A 131 9.40 2.16 1.95
C ARG A 131 8.77 3.54 1.90
N GLY A 132 7.77 3.79 2.72
CA GLY A 132 6.99 5.03 2.76
C GLY A 132 5.49 4.76 2.70
N ILE A 133 4.72 5.78 2.33
CA ILE A 133 3.24 5.69 2.27
C ILE A 133 2.83 5.22 0.88
N PHE A 134 2.87 3.90 0.66
CA PHE A 134 2.38 3.24 -0.56
C PHE A 134 1.34 2.22 -0.15
N ILE A 135 0.15 2.26 -0.76
CA ILE A 135 -0.94 1.36 -0.39
C ILE A 135 -0.62 -0.04 -0.88
N GLY A 136 -0.75 -1.04 0.00
CA GLY A 136 -0.50 -2.42 -0.35
C GLY A 136 0.08 -3.24 0.80
N GLY A 137 0.10 -4.55 0.58
CA GLY A 137 0.66 -5.50 1.53
C GLY A 137 -0.34 -6.07 2.52
N GLY A 138 0.17 -6.90 3.40
CA GLY A 138 -0.64 -7.61 4.38
C GLY A 138 -0.42 -7.11 5.79
N LEU A 139 -1.35 -7.48 6.67
CA LEU A 139 -1.12 -7.44 8.10
C LEU A 139 0.08 -8.31 8.50
N PRO A 140 0.70 -8.05 9.66
CA PRO A 140 1.76 -8.88 10.20
C PRO A 140 1.43 -10.37 10.17
N TYR A 141 2.42 -11.18 9.79
CA TYR A 141 2.20 -12.62 9.59
C TYR A 141 1.77 -13.35 10.86
N SER A 142 2.18 -12.84 12.02
CA SER A 142 1.76 -13.24 13.37
C SER A 142 0.24 -13.19 13.59
N ARG A 143 -0.50 -12.42 12.77
CA ARG A 143 -1.94 -12.21 12.91
C ARG A 143 -2.79 -13.17 12.09
N TYR A 144 -2.21 -13.91 11.14
CA TYR A 144 -2.94 -14.93 10.40
C TYR A 144 -3.02 -16.24 11.20
N GLU A 145 -4.21 -16.83 11.29
CA GLU A 145 -4.36 -18.18 11.85
C GLU A 145 -3.64 -19.22 10.99
N ALA A 146 -3.20 -20.31 11.63
CA ALA A 146 -2.25 -21.30 11.09
C ALA A 146 -2.70 -22.09 9.83
N SER A 147 -3.85 -21.79 9.20
CA SER A 147 -4.36 -22.60 8.09
C SER A 147 -4.96 -21.85 6.89
N THR A 148 -5.19 -20.53 6.93
CA THR A 148 -5.51 -19.77 5.72
C THR A 148 -5.07 -18.31 5.88
N VAL A 149 -4.08 -17.88 5.10
CA VAL A 149 -3.88 -16.45 4.87
C VAL A 149 -5.11 -15.97 4.11
N GLN A 150 -6.08 -15.37 4.80
CA GLN A 150 -7.22 -14.76 4.13
C GLN A 150 -6.73 -13.47 3.48
N LEU A 151 -6.30 -13.54 2.22
CA LEU A 151 -5.71 -12.39 1.50
C LEU A 151 -6.71 -11.23 1.30
N ASN A 152 -7.97 -11.39 1.69
CA ASN A 152 -8.95 -10.31 1.71
C ASN A 152 -8.59 -9.18 2.69
N GLU A 153 -7.76 -9.42 3.73
CA GLU A 153 -7.31 -8.39 4.68
C GLU A 153 -5.98 -7.71 4.28
N THR A 154 -5.72 -7.60 2.98
CA THR A 154 -4.55 -6.94 2.39
C THR A 154 -4.91 -5.61 1.71
N GLY A 155 -3.91 -4.77 1.47
CA GLY A 155 -4.04 -3.46 0.82
C GLY A 155 -4.98 -2.57 1.62
N VAL A 156 -6.17 -2.31 1.09
CA VAL A 156 -7.27 -1.71 1.84
C VAL A 156 -8.40 -2.73 1.93
N ALA A 157 -8.89 -2.99 3.14
CA ALA A 157 -9.92 -3.98 3.37
C ALA A 157 -10.98 -3.51 4.38
N PHE A 158 -12.18 -4.10 4.27
CA PHE A 158 -13.33 -3.81 5.11
C PHE A 158 -13.89 -5.09 5.73
N TYR A 159 -14.03 -5.10 7.06
CA TYR A 159 -14.74 -6.14 7.80
C TYR A 159 -16.14 -5.66 8.11
N ASN A 160 -17.16 -6.41 7.69
CA ASN A 160 -18.56 -6.03 7.90
C ASN A 160 -19.18 -6.56 9.21
N GLY A 161 -18.40 -7.22 10.07
CA GLY A 161 -18.93 -7.96 11.24
C GLY A 161 -18.95 -9.48 11.05
N GLU A 162 -18.93 -9.95 9.80
CA GLU A 162 -19.01 -11.38 9.45
C GLU A 162 -17.78 -11.86 8.66
N ARG A 163 -17.29 -11.07 7.71
CA ARG A 163 -16.16 -11.42 6.85
C ARG A 163 -15.38 -10.19 6.38
N TRP A 164 -14.16 -10.43 5.91
CA TRP A 164 -13.33 -9.43 5.23
C TRP A 164 -13.66 -9.34 3.74
N PHE A 165 -13.74 -8.10 3.25
CA PHE A 165 -13.83 -7.73 1.85
C PHE A 165 -12.58 -6.97 1.46
N HIS A 166 -11.99 -7.37 0.34
CA HIS A 166 -10.90 -6.65 -0.27
C HIS A 166 -11.45 -5.42 -1.03
N ILE A 167 -10.81 -4.26 -0.89
CA ILE A 167 -11.27 -3.00 -1.51
C ILE A 167 -10.22 -2.44 -2.47
N TRP A 168 -8.93 -2.52 -2.11
CA TRP A 168 -7.78 -2.09 -2.93
C TRP A 168 -6.62 -3.05 -2.72
N CYS A 169 -5.90 -3.41 -3.78
CA CYS A 169 -4.69 -4.24 -3.68
C CYS A 169 -3.48 -3.37 -3.28
N ASN A 170 -2.30 -3.70 -3.80
CA ASN A 170 -1.20 -2.75 -3.89
C ASN A 170 -1.47 -1.76 -5.02
N ALA A 171 -1.40 -0.47 -4.73
CA ALA A 171 -1.49 0.53 -5.78
C ALA A 171 -0.32 0.39 -6.75
N ASN A 172 -0.62 0.27 -8.04
CA ASN A 172 0.35 0.29 -9.12
C ASN A 172 0.73 1.76 -9.39
N GLU A 173 1.82 2.17 -8.74
CA GLU A 173 2.33 3.53 -8.78
C GLU A 173 3.68 3.59 -9.49
N ALA A 174 3.92 4.66 -10.25
CA ALA A 174 5.23 4.96 -10.81
C ALA A 174 5.37 6.44 -11.16
N VAL A 175 6.63 6.87 -11.31
CA VAL A 175 6.98 8.19 -11.85
C VAL A 175 7.89 8.04 -13.04
N ALA A 176 7.81 8.96 -13.99
CA ALA A 176 8.73 9.02 -15.13
C ALA A 176 9.10 10.47 -15.44
N GLY A 177 10.22 10.66 -16.13
CA GLY A 177 10.60 11.96 -16.66
C GLY A 177 9.75 12.36 -17.86
N GLY A 178 9.59 13.67 -18.08
CA GLY A 178 8.83 14.18 -19.22
C GLY A 178 9.45 13.85 -20.58
N ARG A 179 10.76 13.66 -20.65
CA ARG A 179 11.50 13.31 -21.88
C ARG A 179 11.55 11.81 -22.13
N THR A 180 11.50 10.99 -21.07
CA THR A 180 11.47 9.52 -21.17
C THR A 180 10.29 8.93 -20.39
N PRO A 181 9.04 9.17 -20.83
CA PRO A 181 7.84 8.65 -20.16
C PRO A 181 7.77 7.11 -20.12
N GLU A 182 8.47 6.44 -21.03
CA GLU A 182 8.57 4.97 -21.07
C GLU A 182 9.44 4.39 -19.93
N LYS A 183 10.27 5.22 -19.28
CA LYS A 183 11.15 4.80 -18.19
C LYS A 183 10.49 5.02 -16.84
N MET A 184 9.51 4.17 -16.55
CA MET A 184 8.80 4.16 -15.28
C MET A 184 9.73 3.74 -14.14
N ILE A 185 9.74 4.54 -13.06
CA ILE A 185 10.47 4.29 -11.83
C ILE A 185 9.46 4.00 -10.72
N PHE A 186 9.50 2.76 -10.22
CA PHE A 186 8.56 2.27 -9.21
C PHE A 186 8.98 2.64 -7.78
N PRO A 187 8.02 2.73 -6.83
CA PRO A 187 8.24 3.09 -5.43
C PRO A 187 9.41 2.39 -4.73
N SER A 188 9.62 1.10 -4.99
CA SER A 188 10.72 0.29 -4.41
C SER A 188 12.12 0.77 -4.80
N SER A 189 12.21 1.60 -5.84
CA SER A 189 13.47 2.16 -6.34
C SER A 189 13.66 3.62 -5.96
N TRP A 190 12.72 4.24 -5.24
CA TRP A 190 12.86 5.61 -4.78
C TRP A 190 13.75 5.64 -3.53
N GLU A 191 14.61 6.66 -3.42
CA GLU A 191 15.44 6.85 -2.23
C GLU A 191 14.53 7.28 -1.07
N PHE A 192 14.30 6.41 -0.09
CA PHE A 192 13.55 6.73 1.11
C PHE A 192 14.38 7.61 2.05
N LEU A 193 13.93 8.85 2.27
CA LEU A 193 14.61 9.83 3.13
C LEU A 193 14.14 9.78 4.59
N GLY A 194 13.06 9.04 4.86
CA GLY A 194 12.48 8.88 6.20
C GLY A 194 10.99 9.19 6.26
N SER A 195 10.41 8.95 7.43
CA SER A 195 8.99 9.19 7.70
C SER A 195 8.74 9.85 9.05
N LYS A 196 7.59 10.50 9.20
CA LYS A 196 7.16 11.18 10.42
C LYS A 196 5.69 10.90 10.71
N VAL A 197 5.39 10.68 11.98
CA VAL A 197 4.01 10.62 12.49
C VAL A 197 3.68 12.00 13.05
N HIS A 198 2.74 12.70 12.43
CA HIS A 198 2.30 14.04 12.86
C HIS A 198 1.14 13.96 13.85
N TYR A 199 0.22 13.03 13.63
CA TYR A 199 -0.88 12.72 14.54
C TYR A 199 -1.01 11.21 14.70
N ASP A 200 -1.13 10.78 15.95
CA ASP A 200 -1.41 9.40 16.36
C ASP A 200 -2.37 9.44 17.56
N THR A 201 -3.65 9.58 17.24
CA THR A 201 -4.71 9.65 18.23
C THR A 201 -5.83 8.71 17.84
N SER A 202 -6.70 8.36 18.78
CA SER A 202 -7.88 7.56 18.49
C SER A 202 -8.81 8.21 17.48
N LYS A 203 -8.74 9.52 17.23
CA LYS A 203 -9.63 10.21 16.27
C LYS A 203 -9.00 10.49 14.91
N LYS A 204 -7.67 10.53 14.85
CA LYS A 204 -6.93 10.97 13.67
C LYS A 204 -5.52 10.41 13.65
N ALA A 205 -5.14 9.90 12.48
CA ALA A 205 -3.78 9.53 12.12
C ALA A 205 -3.31 10.40 10.95
N MET A 206 -2.08 10.87 11.03
CA MET A 206 -1.43 11.55 9.92
C MET A 206 0.04 11.15 9.85
N LEU A 207 0.43 10.56 8.72
CA LEU A 207 1.80 10.18 8.44
C LEU A 207 2.34 11.00 7.29
N GLN A 208 3.66 11.15 7.28
CA GLN A 208 4.43 11.66 6.16
C GLN A 208 5.56 10.69 5.83
N SER A 209 5.85 10.53 4.54
CA SER A 209 7.08 9.90 4.04
C SER A 209 7.70 10.78 2.96
N SER A 210 9.02 10.86 2.92
CA SER A 210 9.74 11.72 1.98
C SER A 210 10.68 10.87 1.15
N HIS A 211 10.73 11.14 -0.15
CA HIS A 211 11.52 10.36 -1.10
C HIS A 211 12.27 11.26 -2.06
N ARG A 212 13.36 10.73 -2.62
CA ARG A 212 14.06 11.34 -3.75
C ARG A 212 14.09 10.39 -4.94
N VAL A 213 13.88 10.95 -6.12
CA VAL A 213 14.01 10.26 -7.40
C VAL A 213 14.68 11.18 -8.41
N THR A 214 15.43 10.62 -9.35
CA THR A 214 16.04 11.40 -10.44
C THR A 214 15.26 11.14 -11.73
N LEU A 215 14.67 12.18 -12.30
CA LEU A 215 13.86 12.14 -13.52
C LEU A 215 14.58 12.95 -14.60
N ASP A 216 14.93 12.29 -15.71
CA ASP A 216 15.72 12.89 -16.80
C ASP A 216 16.99 13.63 -16.31
N GLY A 217 17.67 13.08 -15.31
CA GLY A 217 18.88 13.69 -14.71
C GLY A 217 18.61 14.84 -13.73
N VAL A 218 17.34 15.16 -13.44
CA VAL A 218 16.96 16.21 -12.48
C VAL A 218 16.41 15.57 -11.20
N PRO A 219 16.91 15.95 -10.00
CA PRO A 219 16.40 15.42 -8.75
C PRO A 219 15.02 16.00 -8.41
N PHE A 220 14.08 15.13 -8.08
CA PHE A 220 12.77 15.47 -7.53
C PHE A 220 12.66 14.95 -6.10
N GLN A 221 12.02 15.74 -5.23
CA GLN A 221 11.53 15.28 -3.94
C GLN A 221 10.04 14.99 -4.05
N ILE A 222 9.63 13.85 -3.48
CA ILE A 222 8.25 13.41 -3.42
C ILE A 222 7.88 13.20 -1.96
N ASP A 223 7.12 14.14 -1.40
CA ASP A 223 6.57 14.03 -0.06
C ASP A 223 5.14 13.50 -0.14
N ARG A 224 4.87 12.44 0.60
CA ARG A 224 3.56 11.78 0.63
C ARG A 224 2.99 11.91 2.02
N PHE A 225 1.68 12.16 2.09
CA PHE A 225 0.95 12.29 3.34
C PHE A 225 -0.30 11.43 3.27
N ILE A 226 -0.55 10.65 4.32
CA ILE A 226 -1.85 10.01 4.55
C ILE A 226 -2.51 10.70 5.73
N ILE A 227 -3.78 11.07 5.57
CA ILE A 227 -4.63 11.59 6.65
C ILE A 227 -5.83 10.67 6.76
N TYR A 228 -6.06 10.15 7.95
CA TYR A 228 -7.20 9.28 8.22
C TYR A 228 -7.89 9.67 9.52
N ARG A 229 -9.23 9.64 9.53
CA ARG A 229 -10.06 10.00 10.68
C ARG A 229 -10.94 8.83 11.08
N ALA A 230 -11.16 8.69 12.38
CA ALA A 230 -12.00 7.64 12.91
C ALA A 230 -13.44 7.75 12.37
N GLY A 231 -14.04 6.61 12.03
CA GLY A 231 -15.39 6.53 11.46
C GLY A 231 -15.48 6.76 9.94
N ASP A 232 -14.47 7.37 9.30
CA ASP A 232 -14.46 7.50 7.83
C ASP A 232 -14.13 6.15 7.16
N ARG A 233 -14.75 5.86 6.02
CA ARG A 233 -14.42 4.69 5.15
C ARG A 233 -13.53 5.05 3.96
N TYR A 234 -12.80 6.15 4.12
CA TYR A 234 -11.85 6.68 3.16
C TYR A 234 -10.71 7.38 3.91
N PHE A 235 -9.58 7.53 3.25
CA PHE A 235 -8.46 8.33 3.73
C PHE A 235 -8.02 9.29 2.62
N LEU A 236 -7.32 10.35 3.00
CA LEU A 236 -6.72 11.28 2.05
C LEU A 236 -5.27 10.90 1.82
N LEU A 237 -4.86 10.86 0.56
CA LEU A 237 -3.47 10.75 0.13
C LEU A 237 -3.10 12.04 -0.60
N ALA A 238 -2.12 12.76 -0.08
CA ALA A 238 -1.55 13.94 -0.73
C ALA A 238 -0.13 13.64 -1.19
N ASN A 239 0.17 13.96 -2.46
CA ASN A 239 1.48 13.77 -3.07
C ASN A 239 2.01 15.13 -3.51
N ARG A 240 3.11 15.56 -2.89
CA ARG A 240 3.80 16.81 -3.23
C ARG A 240 5.07 16.50 -4.00
N PHE A 241 5.13 16.99 -5.23
CA PHE A 241 6.30 16.89 -6.10
C PHE A 241 7.04 18.22 -6.07
N LYS A 242 8.36 18.18 -5.84
CA LYS A 242 9.21 19.38 -5.85
C LYS A 242 10.42 19.14 -6.74
N ASN A 243 10.65 20.03 -7.68
CA ASN A 243 11.88 20.03 -8.48
C ASN A 243 13.04 20.59 -7.63
N LEU A 244 14.01 19.75 -7.27
CA LEU A 244 15.19 20.16 -6.50
C LEU A 244 16.35 20.62 -7.39
N GLY A 245 16.23 20.48 -8.71
CA GLY A 245 17.26 20.87 -9.66
C GLY A 245 17.35 22.37 -9.89
N THR A 246 18.21 22.74 -10.83
CA THR A 246 18.49 24.13 -11.24
C THR A 246 17.83 24.50 -12.58
N THR A 247 17.17 23.55 -13.25
CA THR A 247 16.45 23.77 -14.51
C THR A 247 15.00 23.31 -14.42
N PRO A 248 14.06 23.92 -15.17
CA PRO A 248 12.72 23.38 -15.30
C PRO A 248 12.76 21.92 -15.77
N SER A 249 11.91 21.08 -15.18
CA SER A 249 11.83 19.67 -15.53
C SER A 249 10.39 19.19 -15.44
N ALA A 250 10.07 18.16 -16.21
CA ALA A 250 8.74 17.61 -16.29
C ALA A 250 8.70 16.20 -15.71
N TYR A 251 7.55 15.84 -15.14
CA TYR A 251 7.30 14.49 -14.64
C TYR A 251 5.94 13.96 -15.09
N TYR A 252 5.85 12.64 -15.14
CA TYR A 252 4.60 11.89 -15.11
C TYR A 252 4.50 11.18 -13.75
N PHE A 253 3.29 11.11 -13.22
CA PHE A 253 2.94 10.29 -12.07
C PHE A 253 1.71 9.47 -12.42
N VAL A 254 1.80 8.16 -12.19
CA VAL A 254 0.66 7.27 -12.35
C VAL A 254 0.27 6.65 -11.03
N TYR A 255 -1.03 6.49 -10.87
CA TYR A 255 -1.65 5.85 -9.73
C TYR A 255 -2.79 4.98 -10.27
N GLY A 256 -2.65 3.67 -10.17
CA GLY A 256 -3.69 2.72 -10.57
C GLY A 256 -3.76 1.55 -9.63
N ASP A 257 -4.72 0.67 -9.90
CA ASP A 257 -4.84 -0.62 -9.22
C ASP A 257 -5.46 -1.62 -10.21
N GLU A 258 -5.25 -2.90 -9.94
CA GLU A 258 -6.05 -4.03 -10.40
C GLU A 258 -7.04 -4.37 -9.27
N PRO A 259 -8.00 -3.48 -8.92
CA PRO A 259 -8.74 -3.66 -7.69
C PRO A 259 -9.56 -4.94 -7.74
N TRP A 260 -9.26 -5.86 -6.84
CA TRP A 260 -10.02 -7.08 -6.64
C TRP A 260 -11.15 -6.84 -5.64
N VAL A 261 -12.06 -5.92 -5.99
CA VAL A 261 -13.12 -5.50 -5.08
C VAL A 261 -14.00 -6.70 -4.75
N GLY A 262 -14.22 -6.91 -3.45
CA GLY A 262 -15.00 -8.02 -2.92
C GLY A 262 -14.14 -9.17 -2.41
N ASN A 263 -13.31 -9.76 -3.28
CA ASN A 263 -12.43 -10.87 -2.93
C ASN A 263 -11.07 -10.73 -3.61
N TYR A 264 -10.00 -10.90 -2.84
CA TYR A 264 -8.63 -10.91 -3.34
C TYR A 264 -8.41 -12.00 -4.40
N GLY A 265 -7.62 -11.68 -5.41
CA GLY A 265 -7.18 -12.57 -6.48
C GLY A 265 -8.13 -12.63 -7.68
N SER A 266 -9.19 -11.81 -7.71
CA SER A 266 -10.12 -11.76 -8.83
C SER A 266 -10.74 -10.38 -9.01
N SER A 267 -10.58 -9.81 -10.19
CA SER A 267 -11.34 -8.66 -10.67
C SER A 267 -12.61 -9.05 -11.42
N GLY A 268 -12.88 -10.35 -11.60
CA GLY A 268 -14.12 -10.83 -12.20
C GLY A 268 -15.34 -10.30 -11.43
N GLY A 269 -16.34 -9.76 -12.13
CA GLY A 269 -17.48 -9.09 -11.48
C GLY A 269 -17.35 -7.57 -11.38
N ASN A 270 -16.12 -7.06 -11.40
CA ASN A 270 -15.88 -5.63 -11.18
C ASN A 270 -16.21 -4.83 -12.45
N VAL A 271 -16.95 -3.74 -12.30
CA VAL A 271 -17.30 -2.82 -13.38
C VAL A 271 -16.98 -1.40 -12.94
N GLY A 272 -16.59 -0.53 -13.88
CA GLY A 272 -16.28 0.86 -13.56
C GLY A 272 -17.54 1.62 -13.16
N TRP A 273 -17.40 2.65 -12.33
CA TRP A 273 -18.50 3.56 -11.99
C TRP A 273 -18.02 4.99 -11.72
N THR A 274 -18.94 5.92 -11.94
CA THR A 274 -18.82 7.36 -11.63
C THR A 274 -20.18 7.85 -11.11
N GLN A 275 -20.31 9.14 -10.79
CA GLN A 275 -21.48 9.72 -10.13
C GLN A 275 -22.84 9.29 -10.69
N ASN A 276 -22.97 9.12 -12.01
CA ASN A 276 -24.27 8.94 -12.66
C ASN A 276 -24.35 7.69 -13.55
N ARG A 277 -23.32 6.82 -13.59
CA ARG A 277 -23.31 5.66 -14.49
C ARG A 277 -22.32 4.58 -14.10
N LEU A 278 -22.60 3.38 -14.62
CA LEU A 278 -21.67 2.26 -14.70
C LEU A 278 -20.96 2.24 -16.07
N TYR A 279 -19.80 1.60 -16.09
CA TYR A 279 -18.98 1.32 -17.26
C TYR A 279 -18.79 -0.19 -17.35
N PHE A 280 -19.42 -0.80 -18.35
CA PHE A 280 -19.30 -2.24 -18.64
C PHE A 280 -18.25 -2.54 -19.72
N TYR A 281 -17.72 -1.49 -20.35
CA TYR A 281 -16.70 -1.52 -21.37
C TYR A 281 -15.45 -0.77 -20.88
N GLU A 282 -14.31 -1.03 -21.51
CA GLU A 282 -13.16 -0.13 -21.40
C GLU A 282 -13.59 1.28 -21.79
N ALA A 283 -13.12 2.27 -21.04
CA ALA A 283 -13.54 3.65 -21.25
C ALA A 283 -12.54 4.64 -20.68
N LEU A 284 -12.35 5.74 -21.41
CA LEU A 284 -11.74 6.95 -20.90
C LEU A 284 -12.75 7.71 -20.03
N ILE A 285 -12.26 8.26 -18.93
CA ILE A 285 -13.04 9.06 -17.99
C ILE A 285 -12.68 10.53 -18.20
N ASP A 286 -13.69 11.36 -18.45
CA ASP A 286 -13.51 12.80 -18.50
C ASP A 286 -13.27 13.36 -17.09
N THR A 287 -12.02 13.66 -16.77
CA THR A 287 -11.58 14.17 -15.45
C THR A 287 -11.95 15.64 -15.20
N LYS A 288 -12.42 16.35 -16.23
CA LYS A 288 -13.00 17.69 -16.08
C LYS A 288 -14.45 17.61 -15.66
N LYS A 289 -15.18 16.63 -16.19
CA LYS A 289 -16.59 16.38 -15.87
C LYS A 289 -16.79 15.65 -14.54
N TYR A 290 -15.98 14.62 -14.28
CA TYR A 290 -16.08 13.81 -13.07
C TYR A 290 -14.98 14.20 -12.08
N THR A 291 -15.26 14.07 -10.78
CA THR A 291 -14.28 14.27 -9.70
C THR A 291 -13.82 12.96 -9.08
N PHE A 292 -14.45 11.83 -9.46
CA PHE A 292 -14.08 10.52 -8.94
C PHE A 292 -14.36 9.42 -9.96
N ALA A 293 -13.73 8.28 -9.73
CA ALA A 293 -13.98 7.02 -10.41
C ALA A 293 -13.83 5.87 -9.42
N GLY A 294 -14.43 4.71 -9.70
CA GLY A 294 -14.26 3.53 -8.87
C GLY A 294 -14.64 2.24 -9.58
N MET A 295 -14.43 1.11 -8.90
CA MET A 295 -14.85 -0.23 -9.32
C MET A 295 -15.95 -0.76 -8.39
N PHE A 296 -16.91 -1.47 -8.98
CA PHE A 296 -18.06 -2.04 -8.29
C PHE A 296 -18.19 -3.53 -8.59
N ASP A 297 -18.10 -4.37 -7.55
CA ASP A 297 -18.26 -5.82 -7.65
C ASP A 297 -19.74 -6.22 -7.71
N LYS A 298 -20.30 -6.24 -8.93
CA LYS A 298 -21.72 -6.54 -9.17
C LYS A 298 -22.01 -7.48 -10.34
N GLY A 299 -20.98 -7.87 -11.10
CA GLY A 299 -21.14 -8.59 -12.35
C GLY A 299 -21.19 -7.67 -13.57
N ASN A 300 -20.49 -8.07 -14.63
CA ASN A 300 -20.64 -7.50 -15.94
C ASN A 300 -21.69 -8.29 -16.77
N PRO A 301 -22.88 -7.74 -17.04
CA PRO A 301 -23.94 -8.45 -17.76
C PRO A 301 -23.60 -8.77 -19.23
N LEU A 302 -22.53 -8.18 -19.76
CA LEU A 302 -22.08 -8.42 -21.14
C LEU A 302 -21.23 -9.68 -21.29
N ILE A 303 -20.80 -10.29 -20.18
CA ILE A 303 -19.91 -11.44 -20.19
C ILE A 303 -20.72 -12.73 -19.97
N LEU A 304 -20.72 -13.59 -20.98
CA LEU A 304 -21.38 -14.89 -20.90
C LEU A 304 -20.75 -15.73 -19.79
N GLY A 305 -21.57 -16.19 -18.84
CA GLY A 305 -21.14 -17.03 -17.74
C GLY A 305 -20.63 -16.28 -16.51
N GLU A 306 -20.58 -14.95 -16.51
CA GLU A 306 -20.42 -14.17 -15.29
C GLU A 306 -21.72 -14.23 -14.49
N LYS A 307 -21.79 -15.19 -13.55
CA LYS A 307 -22.93 -15.41 -12.66
C LYS A 307 -22.41 -15.46 -11.22
N GLY A 308 -23.12 -14.76 -10.34
CA GLY A 308 -22.70 -14.50 -8.96
C GLY A 308 -22.64 -15.73 -8.05
N PRO A 309 -22.42 -15.52 -6.73
CA PRO A 309 -22.67 -14.27 -6.01
C PRO A 309 -21.53 -13.24 -6.11
N TYR A 310 -21.89 -11.96 -6.26
CA TYR A 310 -20.97 -10.82 -6.13
C TYR A 310 -21.16 -10.14 -4.77
N SER A 311 -20.13 -9.48 -4.26
CA SER A 311 -20.15 -8.89 -2.92
C SER A 311 -21.05 -7.66 -2.80
N GLY A 312 -21.25 -6.93 -3.90
CA GLY A 312 -21.90 -5.62 -3.89
C GLY A 312 -21.06 -4.53 -3.23
N MET A 313 -19.76 -4.75 -3.04
CA MET A 313 -18.83 -3.73 -2.55
C MET A 313 -18.33 -2.88 -3.70
N ALA A 314 -18.08 -1.60 -3.42
CA ALA A 314 -17.51 -0.67 -4.39
C ALA A 314 -16.43 0.18 -3.75
N ASN A 315 -15.37 0.45 -4.50
CA ASN A 315 -14.31 1.36 -4.11
C ASN A 315 -14.44 2.69 -4.88
N PHE A 316 -13.68 3.71 -4.48
CA PHE A 316 -13.56 4.95 -5.24
C PHE A 316 -12.21 5.64 -5.00
N ILE A 317 -11.77 6.41 -6.00
CA ILE A 317 -10.77 7.47 -5.88
C ILE A 317 -11.41 8.78 -6.32
N GLU A 318 -11.43 9.75 -5.43
CA GLU A 318 -11.85 11.12 -5.71
C GLU A 318 -10.64 12.05 -5.73
N TRP A 319 -10.56 12.96 -6.71
CA TRP A 319 -9.49 13.94 -6.84
C TRP A 319 -9.99 15.35 -6.56
N PHE A 320 -9.13 16.16 -5.93
CA PHE A 320 -9.49 17.49 -5.43
C PHE A 320 -8.61 18.60 -5.99
N GLY A 321 -9.17 19.82 -5.99
CA GLY A 321 -8.48 21.02 -6.42
C GLY A 321 -8.25 21.09 -7.94
N ASP A 322 -7.24 21.88 -8.29
CA ASP A 322 -6.89 22.16 -9.69
C ASP A 322 -5.90 21.13 -10.27
N ILE A 323 -5.17 20.42 -9.41
CA ILE A 323 -4.19 19.40 -9.80
C ILE A 323 -4.89 18.04 -9.97
N ARG A 324 -5.67 17.92 -11.05
CA ARG A 324 -6.43 16.72 -11.40
C ARG A 324 -5.62 15.77 -12.29
N PRO A 325 -5.98 14.48 -12.36
CA PRO A 325 -5.41 13.59 -13.37
C PRO A 325 -5.72 14.12 -14.77
N ASP A 326 -4.72 14.09 -15.65
CA ASP A 326 -4.87 14.42 -17.07
C ASP A 326 -5.53 13.27 -17.85
N LEU A 327 -5.39 12.05 -17.33
CA LEU A 327 -5.97 10.84 -17.89
C LEU A 327 -6.51 9.97 -16.74
N ALA A 328 -7.73 9.47 -16.89
CA ALA A 328 -8.28 8.41 -16.04
C ALA A 328 -9.06 7.41 -16.92
N TYR A 329 -9.00 6.12 -16.61
CA TYR A 329 -9.70 5.10 -17.40
C TYR A 329 -10.00 3.81 -16.65
N PHE A 330 -10.93 3.04 -17.23
CA PHE A 330 -11.16 1.63 -16.94
C PHE A 330 -10.66 0.77 -18.10
N SER A 331 -9.94 -0.32 -17.81
CA SER A 331 -9.40 -1.22 -18.84
C SER A 331 -9.28 -2.66 -18.37
N ASN A 332 -9.06 -3.60 -19.30
CA ASN A 332 -8.63 -4.98 -19.00
C ASN A 332 -7.11 -5.14 -18.89
N LYS A 333 -6.35 -4.05 -18.99
CA LYS A 333 -4.90 -4.04 -18.90
C LYS A 333 -4.36 -2.67 -18.54
N GLU A 334 -3.37 -2.63 -17.66
CA GLU A 334 -2.64 -1.41 -17.35
C GLU A 334 -1.91 -0.81 -18.56
N GLY A 335 -1.87 0.53 -18.61
CA GLY A 335 -1.18 1.29 -19.65
C GLY A 335 -1.82 1.23 -21.03
N LYS A 336 -2.93 0.50 -21.20
CA LYS A 336 -3.67 0.39 -22.46
C LYS A 336 -5.14 0.62 -22.21
N VAL A 337 -5.77 1.47 -23.01
CA VAL A 337 -7.21 1.71 -22.95
C VAL A 337 -7.75 1.87 -24.35
N ASN A 338 -8.94 1.34 -24.58
CA ASN A 338 -9.72 1.64 -25.77
C ASN A 338 -10.80 2.67 -25.46
N ASP A 339 -11.15 3.47 -26.46
CA ASP A 339 -12.32 4.33 -26.37
C ASP A 339 -13.59 3.48 -26.19
N GLU A 340 -14.57 4.00 -25.44
CA GLU A 340 -15.81 3.27 -25.15
C GLU A 340 -16.59 2.88 -26.41
N SER A 341 -16.45 3.65 -27.50
CA SER A 341 -17.04 3.35 -28.81
C SER A 341 -16.55 2.03 -29.43
N ALA A 342 -15.38 1.53 -29.02
CA ALA A 342 -14.86 0.23 -29.45
C ALA A 342 -15.64 -0.96 -28.86
N ARG A 343 -16.48 -0.71 -27.83
CA ARG A 343 -17.34 -1.73 -27.18
C ARG A 343 -16.58 -2.97 -26.71
N ILE A 344 -15.35 -2.80 -26.22
CA ILE A 344 -14.56 -3.88 -25.61
C ILE A 344 -15.01 -4.06 -24.16
N PRO A 345 -15.66 -5.17 -23.78
CA PRO A 345 -16.20 -5.33 -22.42
C PRO A 345 -15.08 -5.39 -21.38
N LEU A 346 -15.34 -4.90 -20.17
CA LEU A 346 -14.49 -5.22 -19.01
C LEU A 346 -14.70 -6.69 -18.65
N SER A 347 -13.84 -7.56 -19.16
CA SER A 347 -14.00 -9.01 -19.14
C SER A 347 -12.88 -9.74 -18.41
N SER A 348 -11.75 -9.08 -18.15
CA SER A 348 -10.60 -9.69 -17.50
C SER A 348 -10.98 -10.29 -16.14
N ARG A 349 -10.45 -11.46 -15.81
CA ARG A 349 -10.74 -12.12 -14.53
C ARG A 349 -9.85 -11.62 -13.41
N ASP A 350 -8.66 -11.15 -13.76
CA ASP A 350 -7.58 -10.77 -12.86
C ASP A 350 -7.16 -9.30 -13.05
N ASN A 351 -7.37 -8.71 -14.23
CA ASN A 351 -6.78 -7.43 -14.61
C ASN A 351 -7.81 -6.37 -15.06
N ARG A 352 -8.94 -6.22 -14.37
CA ARG A 352 -9.80 -5.03 -14.59
C ARG A 352 -9.25 -3.88 -13.78
N VAL A 353 -8.71 -2.88 -14.45
CA VAL A 353 -7.93 -1.80 -13.82
C VAL A 353 -8.68 -0.49 -13.81
N MET A 354 -8.43 0.29 -12.76
CA MET A 354 -8.70 1.72 -12.76
C MET A 354 -7.36 2.45 -12.65
N PHE A 355 -7.10 3.36 -13.58
CA PHE A 355 -5.80 3.99 -13.69
C PHE A 355 -5.93 5.50 -13.85
N LEU A 356 -5.10 6.24 -13.14
CA LEU A 356 -5.02 7.69 -13.14
C LEU A 356 -3.59 8.11 -13.48
N GLN A 357 -3.44 9.18 -14.27
CA GLN A 357 -2.14 9.73 -14.63
C GLN A 357 -2.19 11.26 -14.55
N TRP A 358 -1.17 11.84 -13.93
CA TRP A 358 -0.81 13.24 -14.00
C TRP A 358 0.41 13.36 -14.89
N GLY A 359 0.33 14.18 -15.93
CA GLY A 359 1.48 14.62 -16.70
C GLY A 359 1.33 14.59 -18.21
N PRO A 360 2.26 15.26 -18.91
CA PRO A 360 3.50 15.81 -18.34
C PRO A 360 3.23 17.09 -17.53
N ARG A 361 3.70 17.15 -16.29
CA ARG A 361 3.63 18.34 -15.42
C ARG A 361 5.00 18.99 -15.34
N VAL A 362 5.10 20.29 -15.60
CA VAL A 362 6.37 21.03 -15.63
C VAL A 362 6.53 21.85 -14.36
N LEU A 363 7.62 21.63 -13.63
CA LEU A 363 7.99 22.39 -12.45
C LEU A 363 9.28 23.17 -12.70
N ALA A 364 9.24 24.48 -12.45
CA ALA A 364 10.44 25.32 -12.37
C ALA A 364 11.33 24.88 -11.19
N PRO A 365 12.61 25.29 -11.14
CA PRO A 365 13.49 25.04 -10.00
C PRO A 365 12.84 25.46 -8.68
N GLN A 366 12.88 24.58 -7.67
CA GLN A 366 12.27 24.75 -6.35
C GLN A 366 10.74 24.87 -6.32
N GLN A 367 10.08 24.87 -7.46
CA GLN A 367 8.62 24.84 -7.54
C GLN A 367 8.12 23.48 -7.07
N SER A 368 6.99 23.50 -6.38
CA SER A 368 6.26 22.31 -6.01
C SER A 368 4.80 22.37 -6.44
N GLU A 369 4.21 21.21 -6.67
CA GLU A 369 2.76 21.03 -6.80
C GLU A 369 2.30 19.88 -5.91
N THR A 370 1.04 19.93 -5.47
CA THR A 370 0.46 18.91 -4.61
C THR A 370 -0.83 18.41 -5.23
N SER A 371 -0.90 17.11 -5.51
CA SER A 371 -2.16 16.43 -5.81
C SER A 371 -2.75 15.85 -4.53
N VAL A 372 -4.07 15.92 -4.39
CA VAL A 372 -4.81 15.35 -3.25
C VAL A 372 -5.90 14.46 -3.78
N ILE A 373 -5.92 13.21 -3.31
CA ILE A 373 -6.96 12.24 -3.61
C ILE A 373 -7.53 11.64 -2.33
N ALA A 374 -8.80 11.24 -2.36
CA ALA A 374 -9.42 10.40 -1.35
C ALA A 374 -9.60 9.01 -1.91
N ILE A 375 -9.22 8.00 -1.14
CA ILE A 375 -9.28 6.60 -1.53
C ILE A 375 -10.11 5.89 -0.47
N GLY A 376 -11.11 5.14 -0.90
CA GLY A 376 -12.00 4.50 0.06
C GLY A 376 -12.99 3.53 -0.54
N MET A 377 -13.97 3.20 0.29
CA MET A 377 -15.11 2.36 -0.03
C MET A 377 -16.38 3.21 -0.10
N ALA A 378 -17.21 2.94 -1.10
CA ALA A 378 -18.55 3.50 -1.20
C ALA A 378 -19.55 2.68 -0.38
N ASP A 379 -20.60 3.33 0.09
CA ASP A 379 -21.68 2.65 0.79
C ASP A 379 -22.52 1.79 -0.16
N LYS A 380 -22.98 0.68 0.39
CA LYS A 380 -23.84 -0.25 -0.34
C LYS A 380 -25.17 0.44 -0.65
N ALA A 381 -25.50 0.50 -1.93
CA ALA A 381 -26.81 0.97 -2.37
C ALA A 381 -27.85 -0.14 -2.29
N ALA A 382 -29.14 0.22 -2.42
CA ALA A 382 -30.17 -0.80 -2.60
C ALA A 382 -29.89 -1.62 -3.87
N GLU A 383 -30.42 -2.84 -3.91
CA GLU A 383 -30.20 -3.75 -5.03
C GLU A 383 -30.56 -3.09 -6.38
N GLY A 384 -29.65 -3.18 -7.35
CA GLY A 384 -29.81 -2.57 -8.67
C GLY A 384 -29.42 -1.08 -8.77
N MET A 385 -29.15 -0.39 -7.65
CA MET A 385 -28.73 1.02 -7.65
C MET A 385 -27.21 1.19 -7.78
N LEU A 386 -26.77 2.41 -8.12
CA LEU A 386 -25.36 2.80 -8.11
C LEU A 386 -24.84 2.90 -6.66
N PRO A 387 -23.58 2.51 -6.38
CA PRO A 387 -22.96 2.73 -5.08
C PRO A 387 -23.03 4.20 -4.67
N VAL A 388 -23.12 4.46 -3.36
CA VAL A 388 -23.18 5.82 -2.82
C VAL A 388 -21.81 6.20 -2.28
N LYS A 389 -21.10 7.07 -2.98
CA LYS A 389 -19.82 7.61 -2.47
C LYS A 389 -20.09 8.42 -1.20
N PRO A 390 -19.35 8.24 -0.10
CA PRO A 390 -19.46 9.13 1.05
C PRO A 390 -19.06 10.56 0.68
N ASP A 391 -19.59 11.52 1.41
CA ASP A 391 -19.14 12.91 1.34
C ASP A 391 -17.74 13.04 1.95
N VAL A 392 -16.74 13.29 1.11
CA VAL A 392 -15.36 13.43 1.55
C VAL A 392 -15.16 14.79 2.19
N ARG A 393 -14.70 14.79 3.45
CA ARG A 393 -14.44 16.00 4.23
C ARG A 393 -12.96 16.34 4.20
N ILE A 394 -12.65 17.48 3.57
CA ILE A 394 -11.31 18.07 3.60
C ILE A 394 -11.26 19.10 4.71
N ASP A 395 -10.36 18.87 5.67
CA ASP A 395 -9.98 19.90 6.64
C ASP A 395 -8.88 20.74 6.01
N TRP A 396 -9.21 21.98 5.66
CA TRP A 396 -8.27 22.89 5.02
C TRP A 396 -7.07 23.23 5.90
N SER A 397 -7.15 23.06 7.23
CA SER A 397 -5.99 23.23 8.10
C SER A 397 -4.95 22.13 7.89
N ASP A 398 -5.40 20.88 7.64
CA ASP A 398 -4.52 19.75 7.33
C ASP A 398 -3.83 19.94 5.98
N ILE A 399 -4.60 20.37 4.98
CA ILE A 399 -4.06 20.64 3.66
C ILE A 399 -3.09 21.83 3.72
N HIS A 400 -3.45 22.90 4.42
CA HIS A 400 -2.55 24.04 4.59
C HIS A 400 -1.25 23.63 5.27
N TYR A 401 -1.31 22.81 6.32
CA TYR A 401 -0.13 22.25 6.97
C TYR A 401 0.78 21.51 5.98
N ILE A 402 0.22 20.67 5.11
CA ILE A 402 0.95 19.96 4.05
C ILE A 402 1.58 20.94 3.05
N MET A 403 0.89 22.02 2.71
CA MET A 403 1.37 23.00 1.73
C MET A 403 2.48 23.91 2.29
N THR A 404 2.42 24.31 3.57
CA THR A 404 3.26 25.41 4.09
C THR A 404 4.35 25.00 5.06
N ASN A 405 4.19 23.90 5.81
CA ASN A 405 5.17 23.50 6.81
C ASN A 405 6.09 22.42 6.25
N GLN A 406 7.23 22.84 5.66
CA GLN A 406 8.47 22.05 5.54
C GLN A 406 9.66 22.82 5.00
#